data_AF-A0A2D6PHU4-F1
#
_entry.id   AF-A0A2D6PHU4-F1
#
_cell.length_a   1.000
_cell.length_b   1.000
_cell.length_c   1.000
_cell.angle_alpha   90.00
_cell.angle_beta   90.00
_cell.angle_gamma   90.00
#
_symmetry.space_group_name_H-M   'P 1'
#
loop_
_entity.id
_entity.type
_entity.pdbx_description
1 polymer ?
#
loop_
_entity_poly.entity_id
_entity_poly.type
_entity_poly.pdbx_seq_one_letter_code
_entity_poly.pdbx_strand_id
1 'polypeptide(L)'
;MEKKMSKKQTISSQDKVRGLYSRIGDDFYLCRDDLNISGEDYNSALLFGVLTELNKGKELIFGEPGRGKTTSAEYLHSLFYGLPLDLVKSVALRGHPQLTEE
;
A
#
# COMPACT_ATOMS: atom_id res chain seq x y z
N MET A 1 -17.60 -31.72 -35.64
CA MET A 1 -16.62 -30.64 -35.36
C MET A 1 -17.22 -29.72 -34.32
N GLU A 2 -17.04 -30.03 -33.03
CA GLU A 2 -17.52 -29.18 -31.94
C GLU A 2 -16.42 -28.19 -31.54
N LYS A 3 -16.72 -26.89 -31.69
CA LYS A 3 -15.87 -25.81 -31.18
C LYS A 3 -15.85 -25.92 -29.65
N LYS A 4 -14.69 -26.31 -29.09
CA LYS A 4 -14.39 -26.11 -27.67
C LYS A 4 -14.47 -24.62 -27.36
N MET A 5 -15.53 -24.20 -26.66
CA MET A 5 -15.59 -22.87 -26.06
C MET A 5 -14.43 -22.72 -25.07
N SER A 6 -13.63 -21.68 -25.28
CA SER A 6 -12.53 -21.27 -24.41
C SER A 6 -13.04 -21.02 -22.99
N LYS A 7 -12.50 -21.75 -22.01
CA LYS A 7 -12.78 -21.53 -20.59
C LYS A 7 -12.27 -20.13 -20.21
N LYS A 8 -13.16 -19.22 -19.83
CA LYS A 8 -12.80 -17.94 -19.19
C LYS A 8 -11.93 -18.28 -17.98
N GLN A 9 -10.67 -17.89 -18.01
CA GLN A 9 -9.72 -18.12 -16.92
C GLN A 9 -10.13 -17.22 -15.74
N THR A 10 -10.64 -17.81 -14.68
CA THR A 10 -11.12 -17.06 -13.51
C THR A 10 -9.91 -16.57 -12.71
N ILE A 11 -9.63 -15.27 -12.79
CA ILE A 11 -8.54 -14.63 -12.03
C ILE A 11 -8.84 -14.77 -10.53
N SER A 12 -7.90 -15.34 -9.77
CA SER A 12 -8.07 -15.48 -8.32
C SER A 12 -8.01 -14.11 -7.63
N SER A 13 -8.61 -13.99 -6.44
CA SER A 13 -8.49 -12.74 -5.66
C SER A 13 -7.03 -12.42 -5.33
N GLN A 14 -6.19 -13.44 -5.14
CA GLN A 14 -4.75 -13.28 -4.87
C GLN A 14 -4.05 -12.65 -6.07
N ASP A 15 -4.38 -13.08 -7.29
CA ASP A 15 -3.80 -12.50 -8.52
C ASP A 15 -4.21 -11.04 -8.70
N LYS A 16 -5.45 -10.69 -8.30
CA LYS A 16 -5.90 -9.28 -8.31
C LYS A 16 -5.16 -8.44 -7.30
N VAL A 17 -4.97 -8.93 -6.08
CA VAL A 17 -4.22 -8.22 -5.03
C VAL A 17 -2.76 -8.05 -5.43
N ARG A 18 -2.12 -9.10 -5.98
CA ARG A 18 -0.77 -8.99 -6.54
C ARG A 18 -0.70 -7.97 -7.67
N GLY A 19 -1.64 -8.00 -8.61
CA GLY A 19 -1.70 -7.04 -9.70
C GLY A 19 -1.88 -5.59 -9.23
N LEU A 20 -2.68 -5.38 -8.18
CA LEU A 20 -2.83 -4.07 -7.54
C LEU A 20 -1.52 -3.63 -6.88
N TYR A 21 -0.90 -4.50 -6.08
CA TYR A 21 0.38 -4.23 -5.43
C TYR A 21 1.46 -3.85 -6.46
N SER A 22 1.66 -4.66 -7.49
CA SER A 22 2.65 -4.41 -8.53
C SER A 22 2.40 -3.08 -9.22
N ARG A 23 1.15 -2.77 -9.55
CA ARG A 23 0.81 -1.49 -10.19
C ARG A 23 1.10 -0.28 -9.30
N ILE A 24 0.84 -0.37 -7.99
CA ILE A 24 1.16 0.72 -7.06
C ILE A 24 2.69 0.86 -6.91
N GLY A 25 3.41 -0.25 -6.79
CA GLY A 25 4.87 -0.27 -6.70
C GLY A 25 5.55 0.34 -7.93
N ASP A 26 5.11 -0.06 -9.12
CA ASP A 26 5.70 0.37 -10.40
C ASP A 26 5.38 1.83 -10.72
N ASP A 27 4.13 2.27 -10.50
CA ASP A 27 3.65 3.57 -10.96
C ASP A 27 3.82 4.69 -9.92
N PHE A 28 3.79 4.37 -8.61
CA PHE A 28 3.61 5.39 -7.56
C PHE A 28 4.58 5.28 -6.38
N TYR A 29 5.21 4.12 -6.16
CA TYR A 29 5.92 3.85 -4.93
C TYR A 29 7.31 3.25 -5.18
N LEU A 30 8.25 4.11 -5.61
CA LEU A 30 9.63 3.76 -5.99
C LEU A 30 10.58 3.50 -4.79
N CYS A 31 10.07 3.01 -3.67
CA CYS A 31 10.90 2.61 -2.54
C CYS A 31 11.51 1.22 -2.82
N ARG A 32 12.73 1.00 -2.32
CA ARG A 32 13.38 -0.32 -2.45
C ARG A 32 12.61 -1.38 -1.65
N ASP A 33 12.60 -2.59 -2.18
CA ASP A 33 12.14 -3.75 -1.44
C ASP A 33 13.07 -4.00 -0.24
N ASP A 34 12.47 -4.30 0.90
CA ASP A 34 13.12 -4.50 2.19
C ASP A 34 12.66 -5.79 2.88
N LEU A 35 11.77 -6.56 2.23
CA LEU A 35 11.17 -7.76 2.76
C LEU A 35 11.15 -8.87 1.70
N ASN A 36 11.87 -9.96 1.96
CA ASN A 36 11.79 -11.17 1.14
C ASN A 36 10.87 -12.19 1.82
N ILE A 37 9.82 -12.62 1.12
CA ILE A 37 8.91 -13.68 1.58
C ILE A 37 8.88 -14.77 0.51
N SER A 38 9.28 -15.99 0.89
CA SER A 38 9.22 -17.15 0.00
C SER A 38 9.91 -16.96 -1.36
N GLY A 39 10.97 -16.14 -1.41
CA GLY A 39 11.73 -15.86 -2.63
C GLY A 39 11.17 -14.71 -3.48
N GLU A 40 10.10 -14.05 -3.04
CA GLU A 40 9.58 -12.84 -3.67
C GLU A 40 9.94 -11.62 -2.82
N ASP A 41 10.43 -10.57 -3.47
CA ASP A 41 10.79 -9.30 -2.84
C ASP A 41 9.59 -8.36 -2.79
N TYR A 42 9.43 -7.71 -1.64
CA TYR A 42 8.36 -6.78 -1.34
C TYR A 42 8.92 -5.57 -0.62
N ASN A 43 8.28 -4.43 -0.82
CA ASN A 43 8.36 -3.33 0.10
C ASN A 43 7.34 -3.55 1.23
N SER A 44 7.84 -3.67 2.45
CA SER A 44 7.07 -3.97 3.65
C SER A 44 5.94 -2.95 3.88
N ALA A 45 6.24 -1.66 3.81
CA ALA A 45 5.27 -0.59 4.02
C ALA A 45 4.17 -0.60 2.94
N LEU A 46 4.54 -0.86 1.68
CA LEU A 46 3.56 -1.00 0.60
C LEU A 46 2.69 -2.24 0.78
N LEU A 47 3.30 -3.39 1.07
CA LEU A 47 2.60 -4.66 1.20
C LEU A 47 1.60 -4.61 2.36
N PHE A 48 2.06 -4.23 3.55
CA PHE A 48 1.20 -4.15 4.73
C PHE A 48 0.20 -3.00 4.64
N GLY A 49 0.54 -1.88 4.02
CA GLY A 49 -0.40 -0.80 3.76
C GLY A 49 -1.53 -1.21 2.81
N VAL A 50 -1.20 -1.87 1.69
CA VAL A 50 -2.21 -2.43 0.75
C VAL A 50 -3.12 -3.42 1.46
N LEU A 51 -2.56 -4.36 2.22
CA LEU A 51 -3.35 -5.35 2.97
C LEU A 51 -4.21 -4.69 4.05
N THR A 52 -3.70 -3.65 4.72
CA THR A 52 -4.44 -2.89 5.72
C THR A 52 -5.64 -2.20 5.09
N GLU A 53 -5.45 -1.47 3.98
CA GLU A 53 -6.54 -0.76 3.32
C GLU A 53 -7.62 -1.73 2.78
N LEU A 54 -7.20 -2.85 2.17
CA LEU A 54 -8.13 -3.88 1.71
C LEU A 54 -8.96 -4.50 2.85
N ASN A 55 -8.37 -4.63 4.04
CA ASN A 55 -9.04 -5.16 5.23
C ASN A 55 -9.72 -4.08 6.08
N LYS A 56 -9.62 -2.79 5.72
CA LYS A 56 -10.06 -1.65 6.54
C LYS A 56 -9.48 -1.70 7.97
N GLY A 57 -8.23 -2.12 8.06
CA GLY A 57 -7.50 -2.29 9.30
C GLY A 57 -6.90 -1.00 9.84
N LYS A 58 -6.05 -1.15 10.86
CA LYS A 58 -5.18 -0.09 11.38
C LYS A 58 -3.75 -0.57 11.29
N GLU A 59 -2.86 0.28 10.79
CA GLU A 59 -1.44 0.00 10.66
C GLU A 59 -0.63 0.92 11.58
N LEU A 60 0.45 0.37 12.14
CA LEU A 60 1.43 1.11 12.91
C LEU A 60 2.83 0.86 12.33
N ILE A 61 3.42 1.90 11.74
CA ILE A 61 4.71 1.81 11.06
C ILE A 61 5.81 2.43 11.94
N PHE A 62 6.78 1.61 12.35
CA PHE A 62 7.98 2.06 13.07
C PHE A 62 9.21 2.12 12.17
N GLY A 63 10.16 3.00 12.49
CA GLY A 63 11.44 3.08 11.78
C GLY A 63 12.08 4.45 11.87
N GLU A 64 13.30 4.57 11.34
CA GLU A 64 14.08 5.81 11.37
C GLU A 64 13.36 6.99 10.66
N PRO A 65 13.59 8.24 11.10
CA PRO A 65 13.12 9.43 10.38
C PRO A 65 13.61 9.44 8.92
N GLY A 66 12.81 10.01 8.02
CA GLY A 66 13.19 10.14 6.60
C GLY A 66 13.02 8.88 5.74
N ARG A 67 12.60 7.75 6.30
CA ARG A 67 12.36 6.48 5.56
C ARG A 67 11.01 6.39 4.84
N GLY A 68 10.35 7.52 4.59
CA GLY A 68 9.10 7.55 3.83
C GLY A 68 7.85 7.05 4.55
N LYS A 69 7.88 6.64 5.82
CA LYS A 69 6.71 6.11 6.57
C LYS A 69 5.43 6.93 6.39
N THR A 70 5.47 8.22 6.72
CA THR A 70 4.32 9.14 6.59
C THR A 70 3.90 9.29 5.14
N THR A 71 4.86 9.49 4.24
CA THR A 71 4.62 9.61 2.80
C THR A 71 3.88 8.38 2.26
N SER A 72 4.26 7.19 2.70
CA SER A 72 3.67 5.92 2.26
C SER A 72 2.20 5.82 2.62
N ALA A 73 1.90 6.12 3.89
CA ALA A 73 0.53 6.16 4.38
C ALA A 73 -0.31 7.21 3.63
N GLU A 74 0.22 8.42 3.43
CA GLU A 74 -0.48 9.49 2.70
C GLU A 74 -0.82 9.10 1.25
N TYR A 75 0.15 8.49 0.54
CA TYR A 75 -0.04 8.06 -0.84
C TYR A 75 -1.02 6.90 -0.96
N LEU A 76 -0.88 5.87 -0.12
CA LEU A 76 -1.80 4.74 -0.13
C LEU A 76 -3.23 5.18 0.19
N HIS A 77 -3.40 6.05 1.18
CA HIS A 77 -4.71 6.57 1.53
C HIS A 77 -5.32 7.40 0.39
N SER A 78 -4.53 8.26 -0.24
CA SER A 78 -4.96 9.01 -1.43
C SER A 78 -5.43 8.07 -2.55
N LEU A 79 -4.69 7.00 -2.82
CA LEU A 79 -4.96 6.06 -3.90
C LEU A 79 -6.21 5.19 -3.62
N PHE A 80 -6.32 4.62 -2.42
CA PHE A 80 -7.42 3.70 -2.07
C PHE A 80 -8.76 4.42 -1.90
N TYR A 81 -8.77 5.66 -1.41
CA TYR A 81 -10.00 6.44 -1.23
C TYR A 81 -10.28 7.42 -2.39
N GLY A 82 -9.38 7.53 -3.38
CA GLY A 82 -9.54 8.46 -4.50
C GLY A 82 -9.53 9.93 -4.07
N LEU A 83 -8.79 10.25 -3.01
CA LEU A 83 -8.71 11.60 -2.45
C LEU A 83 -7.48 12.33 -2.99
N PRO A 84 -7.54 13.65 -3.22
CA PRO A 84 -6.35 14.43 -3.56
C PRO A 84 -5.27 14.29 -2.48
N LEU A 85 -4.03 14.07 -2.90
CA LEU A 85 -2.91 13.89 -1.96
C LEU A 85 -2.74 15.09 -1.02
N ASP A 86 -2.96 16.32 -1.52
CA ASP A 86 -2.89 17.54 -0.71
C ASP A 86 -3.95 17.58 0.38
N LEU A 87 -5.15 17.05 0.10
CA LEU A 87 -6.21 16.93 1.11
C LEU A 87 -5.76 15.98 2.22
N VAL A 88 -5.26 14.79 1.86
CA VAL A 88 -4.77 13.79 2.82
C VAL A 88 -3.67 14.38 3.70
N LYS A 89 -2.69 15.08 3.09
CA LYS A 89 -1.60 15.75 3.81
C LYS A 89 -2.09 16.84 4.76
N SER A 90 -3.12 17.59 4.37
CA SER A 90 -3.65 18.69 5.18
C SER A 90 -4.40 18.22 6.43
N VAL A 91 -4.99 17.03 6.39
CA VAL A 91 -5.74 16.44 7.53
C VAL A 91 -4.91 15.46 8.35
N ALA A 92 -3.66 15.20 7.96
CA ALA A 92 -2.77 14.31 8.68
C ALA A 92 -2.47 14.86 10.09
N LEU A 93 -2.84 14.10 11.12
CA LEU A 93 -2.54 14.43 12.50
C LEU A 93 -1.03 14.24 12.75
N ARG A 94 -0.33 15.35 12.98
CA ARG A 94 1.09 15.35 13.32
C ARG A 94 1.23 15.52 14.83
N GLY A 95 1.89 14.55 15.46
CA GLY A 95 2.29 14.72 16.86
C GLY A 95 3.28 15.88 16.96
N HIS A 96 2.99 16.83 17.85
CA HIS A 96 3.93 17.85 18.27
C HIS A 96 4.59 17.38 19.57
N PRO A 97 5.79 16.79 19.52
CA PRO A 97 6.45 16.27 20.72
C PRO A 97 6.72 17.35 21.78
N GLN A 98 6.66 18.64 21.43
CA GLN A 98 6.81 19.77 22.36
C GLN A 98 5.51 20.21 23.05
N LEU A 99 4.33 19.67 22.69
CA LEU A 99 3.03 20.05 23.28
C LEU A 99 2.57 19.11 24.40
N THR A 100 3.44 18.26 24.92
CA THR A 100 3.16 17.52 26.16
C THR A 100 3.46 18.45 27.34
N GLU A 101 2.42 18.97 28.00
CA GLU A 101 2.56 19.42 29.39
C GLU A 101 2.90 18.19 30.24
N GLU A 102 4.00 18.26 30.99
CA GLU A 102 4.25 17.35 32.12
C GLU A 102 3.33 17.72 33.30
#